data_AF-A0A1W7CS47-F1
#
_entry.id   AF-A0A1W7CS47-F1
#
_cell.length_a   1.000
_cell.length_b   1.000
_cell.length_c   1.000
_cell.angle_alpha   90.00
_cell.angle_beta   90.00
_cell.angle_gamma   90.00
#
_symmetry.space_group_name_H-M   'P 1'
#
loop_
_entity.id
_entity.type
_entity.pdbx_description
1 polymer ?
#
loop_
_entity_poly.entity_id
_entity_poly.type
_entity_poly.pdbx_seq_one_letter_code
_entity_poly.pdbx_strand_id
1 'polypeptide(L)' 'MRTKHSHKPNFGRRVEGCPRCAELAAGAEPVQSWRTRTDRNEGIQQRAQQEHFAPGGPHARGACGPVCTFGDW' A
#
# COMPACT_ATOMS: atom_id res chain seq x y z
N MET A 1 7.98 15.76 10.01
CA MET A 1 8.83 15.71 11.23
C MET A 1 7.95 15.21 12.37
N ARG A 2 8.24 14.05 12.97
CA ARG A 2 7.37 13.46 14.02
C ARG A 2 7.66 14.15 15.36
N THR A 3 6.65 14.57 16.12
CA THR A 3 6.88 15.26 17.40
C THR A 3 7.50 14.30 18.42
N LYS A 4 8.21 14.84 19.42
CA LYS A 4 8.85 14.06 20.51
C LYS A 4 8.11 14.27 21.83
N HIS A 5 8.21 13.28 22.72
CA HIS A 5 7.73 13.44 24.09
C HIS A 5 8.60 14.46 24.84
N SER A 6 7.96 15.31 25.63
CA SER A 6 8.62 16.26 26.53
C SER A 6 8.85 15.72 27.95
N HIS A 7 8.52 14.44 28.18
CA HIS A 7 8.56 13.79 29.49
C HIS A 7 9.29 12.44 29.43
N LYS A 8 9.71 11.94 30.60
CA LYS A 8 10.22 10.56 30.77
C LYS A 8 9.15 9.52 30.39
N PRO A 9 9.52 8.27 30.09
CA PRO A 9 8.56 7.22 29.73
C PRO A 9 7.40 7.14 30.71
N ASN A 10 6.17 7.25 30.18
CA ASN A 10 4.93 7.16 30.93
C ASN A 10 3.99 6.21 30.20
N PHE A 11 4.19 4.92 30.42
CA PHE A 11 3.55 3.87 29.65
C PHE A 11 2.04 3.89 29.82
N GLY A 12 1.30 3.97 28.70
CA GLY A 12 -0.15 3.92 28.67
C GLY A 12 -0.88 5.13 29.26
N ARG A 13 -0.17 6.19 29.67
CA ARG A 13 -0.77 7.38 30.27
C ARG A 13 -0.42 8.64 29.50
N ARG A 14 -1.43 9.47 29.25
CA ARG A 14 -1.27 10.79 28.64
C ARG A 14 -0.67 11.77 29.64
N VAL A 15 0.22 12.65 29.15
CA VAL A 15 0.76 13.79 29.91
C VAL A 15 0.23 15.09 29.29
N GLU A 16 -0.30 15.98 30.13
CA GLU A 16 -0.79 17.29 29.71
C GLU A 16 0.35 18.15 29.13
N GLY A 17 0.09 18.89 28.05
CA GLY A 17 1.10 19.72 27.39
C GLY A 17 2.17 18.97 26.59
N CYS A 18 2.10 17.63 26.48
CA CYS A 18 3.05 16.87 25.66
C CYS A 18 2.66 16.89 24.17
N PRO A 19 3.50 17.46 23.28
CA PRO A 19 3.18 17.56 21.84
C PRO A 19 2.96 16.20 21.19
N ARG A 20 3.76 15.20 21.57
CA ARG A 20 3.64 13.83 21.06
C ARG A 20 2.39 13.11 21.54
N CYS A 21 1.95 13.35 22.77
CA CYS A 21 0.68 12.81 23.24
C CYS A 21 -0.51 13.45 22.52
N ALA A 22 -0.44 14.74 22.21
CA ALA A 22 -1.46 15.43 21.41
C ALA A 22 -1.51 14.90 19.97
N GLU A 23 -0.36 14.72 19.31
CA GLU A 23 -0.28 14.11 17.98
C GLU A 23 -0.85 12.68 17.98
N LEU A 24 -0.51 11.87 18.98
CA LEU A 24 -1.03 10.50 19.09
C LEU A 24 -2.54 10.47 19.35
N ALA A 25 -3.06 11.41 20.15
CA ALA A 25 -4.50 11.51 20.43
C ALA A 25 -5.29 12.02 19.22
N ALA A 26 -4.70 12.89 18.40
CA ALA A 26 -5.30 13.35 17.15
C ALA A 26 -5.42 12.21 16.12
N GLY A 27 -4.61 11.15 16.26
CA GLY A 27 -4.61 10.01 15.36
C GLY A 27 -3.89 10.32 14.04
N ALA A 28 -3.91 9.34 13.13
CA ALA A 28 -3.43 9.53 11.78
C ALA A 28 -4.60 9.95 10.88
N GLU A 29 -4.29 10.74 9.84
CA GLU A 29 -5.23 10.99 8.76
C GLU A 29 -5.74 9.65 8.19
N PRO A 30 -7.01 9.56 7.78
CA PRO A 30 -7.57 8.35 7.20
C PRO A 30 -6.72 7.92 6.00
N VAL A 31 -6.03 6.80 6.13
CA VAL A 31 -5.41 6.16 4.96
C VAL A 31 -6.50 5.57 4.10
N GLN A 32 -6.32 5.62 2.78
CA GLN A 32 -7.25 5.01 1.83
C GLN A 32 -7.62 3.60 2.28
N SER A 33 -8.93 3.31 2.27
CA SER A 33 -9.45 2.05 2.78
C SER A 33 -8.76 0.87 2.11
N TRP A 34 -8.60 -0.22 2.85
CA TRP A 34 -8.02 -1.45 2.30
C TRP A 34 -8.75 -1.89 1.04
N ARG A 35 -10.09 -1.79 1.02
CA ARG A 35 -10.92 -2.09 -0.17
C ARG A 35 -10.52 -1.27 -1.39
N THR A 36 -10.43 0.06 -1.23
CA THR A 36 -10.02 0.96 -2.32
C THR A 36 -8.63 0.62 -2.88
N ARG A 37 -7.71 0.16 -2.02
CA ARG A 37 -6.39 -0.29 -2.45
C ARG A 37 -6.44 -1.62 -3.19
N THR A 38 -7.29 -2.55 -2.75
CA THR A 38 -7.51 -3.84 -3.41
C THR A 38 -8.09 -3.64 -4.80
N ASP A 39 -9.18 -2.89 -4.95
CA ASP A 39 -9.84 -2.64 -6.24
C ASP A 39 -8.88 -2.01 -7.25
N ARG A 40 -8.06 -1.04 -6.79
CA ARG A 40 -7.03 -0.43 -7.63
C ARG A 40 -5.98 -1.44 -8.08
N ASN A 41 -5.52 -2.30 -7.18
CA ASN A 41 -4.51 -3.29 -7.49
C ASN A 41 -5.05 -4.36 -8.44
N GLU A 42 -6.29 -4.82 -8.24
CA GLU A 42 -6.99 -5.74 -9.14
C GLU A 42 -7.13 -5.13 -10.54
N GLY A 43 -7.52 -3.85 -10.65
CA GLY A 43 -7.60 -3.17 -11.93
C GLY A 43 -6.25 -3.08 -12.66
N ILE A 44 -5.15 -2.85 -11.93
CA ILE A 44 -3.80 -2.85 -12.50
C ILE A 44 -3.43 -4.25 -13.02
N GLN A 45 -3.73 -5.29 -12.24
CA GLN A 45 -3.44 -6.68 -12.62
C GLN A 45 -4.25 -7.12 -13.85
N GLN A 46 -5.54 -6.80 -13.90
CA GLN A 46 -6.38 -7.10 -15.07
C GLN A 46 -5.87 -6.41 -16.32
N ARG A 47 -5.50 -5.12 -16.24
CA ARG A 47 -4.93 -4.40 -17.39
C ARG A 47 -3.62 -5.04 -17.85
N ALA A 48 -2.73 -5.39 -16.91
CA ALA A 48 -1.47 -6.04 -17.25
C ALA A 48 -1.66 -7.40 -17.93
N GLN A 49 -2.67 -8.19 -17.52
CA GLN A 49 -3.04 -9.44 -18.19
C GLN A 49 -3.56 -9.18 -19.62
N GLN A 50 -4.47 -8.23 -19.79
CA GLN A 50 -5.00 -7.88 -21.11
C GLN A 50 -3.88 -7.45 -22.07
N GLU A 51 -2.96 -6.61 -21.61
CA GLU A 51 -1.81 -6.15 -22.41
C GLU A 51 -0.84 -7.30 -22.73
N HIS A 52 -0.60 -8.22 -21.78
CA HIS A 52 0.30 -9.35 -21.98
C HIS A 52 -0.20 -10.32 -23.06
N PHE A 53 -1.50 -10.62 -23.03
CA PHE A 53 -2.16 -11.60 -23.90
C PHE A 53 -2.86 -11.00 -25.12
N ALA A 54 -2.83 -9.67 -25.29
CA ALA A 54 -3.37 -9.01 -26.48
C ALA A 54 -2.69 -9.53 -27.78
N PRO A 55 -3.36 -9.45 -28.94
CA PRO A 55 -2.73 -9.70 -30.23
C PRO A 55 -1.48 -8.82 -30.41
N GLY A 56 -0.34 -9.43 -30.76
CA GLY A 56 0.95 -8.72 -30.85
C GLY A 56 1.59 -8.38 -29.50
N GLY A 57 0.96 -8.74 -28.38
CA GLY A 57 1.49 -8.63 -27.04
C GLY A 57 2.70 -9.55 -26.81
N PRO A 58 3.38 -9.42 -25.65
CA PRO A 58 4.52 -10.26 -25.27
C PRO A 58 4.28 -11.77 -25.47
N HIS A 59 3.09 -12.26 -25.10
CA HIS A 59 2.77 -13.68 -25.23
C HIS A 59 2.70 -14.12 -26.70
N ALA A 60 1.97 -13.37 -27.52
CA ALA A 60 1.82 -13.66 -28.95
C ALA A 60 3.15 -13.57 -29.73
N ARG A 61 4.08 -12.73 -29.28
CA ARG A 61 5.41 -12.57 -29.88
C ARG A 61 6.42 -13.63 -29.44
N GLY A 62 6.03 -14.56 -28.56
CA GLY A 62 6.95 -15.55 -27.99
C GLY A 62 8.04 -14.92 -27.12
N ALA A 63 7.77 -13.75 -26.53
CA ALA A 63 8.69 -13.10 -25.59
C ALA A 63 8.67 -13.76 -24.20
N CYS A 64 7.74 -14.70 -23.98
CA CYS A 64 7.74 -15.58 -22.82
C CYS A 64 8.88 -16.60 -22.90
N GLY A 65 9.34 -17.09 -21.75
CA GLY A 65 10.23 -18.26 -21.70
C GLY A 65 9.51 -19.55 -22.12
N PRO A 66 10.14 -20.72 -21.90
CA PRO A 66 9.57 -22.02 -22.25
C PRO A 66 8.18 -22.31 -21.66
N VAL A 67 7.86 -21.67 -20.53
CA VAL A 67 6.54 -21.66 -19.89
C VAL A 67 6.19 -20.22 -19.59
N CYS A 68 4.96 -19.80 -19.92
CA CYS A 68 4.44 -18.50 -19.52
C CYS A 68 3.84 -18.61 -18.11
N THR A 69 4.47 -17.96 -17.13
CA THR A 69 4.00 -17.87 -15.72
C THR A 69 3.46 -16.48 -15.38
N PHE A 70 3.17 -15.67 -16.40
CA PHE A 70 2.62 -14.33 -16.22
C PHE A 70 1.18 -14.44 -15.68
N GLY A 71 0.97 -14.03 -14.43
CA GLY A 71 -0.34 -14.13 -13.77
C GLY A 71 -0.35 -15.00 -12.51
N ASP A 72 0.72 -15.73 -12.19
CA ASP A 72 0.76 -16.74 -11.11
C ASP A 72 0.97 -16.16 -9.69
N TRP A 73 0.38 -15.00 -9.39
CA TRP A 73 0.46 -14.33 -8.08
C TRP A 73 -0.85 -14.40 -7.29
#